data_AF-A0A1Y5F3N5-F1
#
_entry.id   AF-A0A1Y5F3N5-F1
#
_cell.length_a   1.000
_cell.length_b   1.000
_cell.length_c   1.000
_cell.angle_alpha   90.00
_cell.angle_beta   90.00
_cell.angle_gamma   90.00
#
_symmetry.space_group_name_H-M   'P 1'
#
loop_
_entity.id
_entity.type
_entity.pdbx_description
1 polymer ?
#
loop_
_entity_poly.entity_id
_entity_poly.type
_entity_poly.pdbx_seq_one_letter_code
_entity_poly.pdbx_strand_id
1 'polypeptide(L)'
;MIIKVVLVFLGIVLTHQAYSVECVKGALTVIEGLSSIGRATTFAKMGIKLAGKTEKMSDYKRAQFCNEKIAMKGITAQAWRCKDGSITYDQPKSTGIGGYNGFCGETAASNILHMHCGLMASPTKYCNSFTKDFTPGTRAGSLKTGLNSMFKENKPLCPEGKWESYSSSGSPEEYIQYLLGGLKQKSNFTRTRDSKGKVKIFPFPIMIEVPPVGSKGLHWVTVLDVIGYKKGKDLEKQTGCEVMINHWGDQYKVPCTRLALWAKRSGCGAAGMVCGEYPRVKFIPK
;
A
#
# COMPACT_ATOMS: atom_id res chain seq x y z
N MET A 1 -22.29 8.11 34.18
CA MET A 1 -21.97 6.67 34.32
C MET A 1 -22.22 5.85 33.04
N ILE A 2 -23.15 6.27 32.15
CA ILE A 2 -23.51 5.55 30.90
C ILE A 2 -22.39 5.54 29.84
N ILE A 3 -21.53 6.57 29.79
CA ILE A 3 -20.45 6.71 28.79
C ILE A 3 -19.34 5.65 28.95
N LYS A 4 -19.09 5.16 30.18
CA LYS A 4 -18.05 4.14 30.42
C LYS A 4 -18.48 2.73 29.99
N VAL A 5 -19.79 2.43 29.97
CA VAL A 5 -20.31 1.09 29.61
C VAL A 5 -20.28 0.87 28.10
N VAL A 6 -20.49 1.93 27.31
CA VAL A 6 -20.50 1.86 25.83
C VAL A 6 -19.09 1.62 25.26
N LEU A 7 -18.05 2.20 25.87
CA LEU A 7 -16.66 1.98 25.45
C LEU A 7 -16.17 0.56 25.73
N VAL A 8 -16.68 -0.09 26.78
CA VAL A 8 -16.35 -1.48 27.10
C VAL A 8 -17.00 -2.44 26.10
N PHE A 9 -18.25 -2.20 25.69
CA PHE A 9 -18.91 -3.02 24.66
C PHE A 9 -18.28 -2.87 23.26
N LEU A 10 -17.88 -1.65 22.86
CA LEU A 10 -17.15 -1.43 21.61
C LEU A 10 -15.74 -2.05 21.63
N GLY A 11 -15.07 -2.07 22.79
CA GLY A 11 -13.77 -2.72 22.96
C GLY A 11 -13.81 -4.25 22.91
N ILE A 12 -14.89 -4.87 23.40
CA ILE A 12 -15.04 -6.33 23.44
C ILE A 12 -15.49 -6.90 22.09
N VAL A 13 -16.32 -6.18 21.32
CA VAL A 13 -16.81 -6.64 20.00
C VAL A 13 -15.75 -6.57 18.89
N LEU A 14 -14.64 -5.86 19.11
CA LEU A 14 -13.59 -5.67 18.10
C LEU A 14 -12.45 -6.70 18.15
N THR A 15 -12.42 -7.61 19.14
CA THR A 15 -11.23 -8.46 19.30
C THR A 15 -11.33 -9.86 18.73
N HIS A 16 -12.48 -10.53 18.59
CA HIS A 16 -12.50 -11.93 18.10
C HIS A 16 -13.73 -12.25 17.21
N GLN A 17 -13.44 -12.99 16.13
CA GLN A 17 -14.33 -13.71 15.19
C GLN A 17 -14.88 -12.97 13.95
N ALA A 18 -14.98 -13.74 12.88
CA ALA A 18 -15.54 -13.36 11.59
C ALA A 18 -16.95 -12.77 11.79
N TYR A 19 -17.15 -11.55 11.31
CA TYR A 19 -18.40 -10.83 11.45
C TYR A 19 -19.53 -11.57 10.71
N SER A 20 -20.53 -12.06 11.46
CA SER A 20 -21.82 -12.42 10.89
C SER A 20 -22.53 -11.14 10.45
N VAL A 21 -23.34 -11.23 9.38
CA VAL A 21 -24.14 -10.12 8.84
C VAL A 21 -25.06 -9.49 9.91
N GLU A 22 -25.40 -10.25 10.96
CA GLU A 22 -26.24 -9.80 12.07
C GLU A 22 -25.51 -8.90 13.07
N CYS A 23 -24.21 -9.11 13.33
CA CYS A 23 -23.40 -8.20 14.14
C CYS A 23 -23.27 -6.81 13.51
N VAL A 24 -23.21 -6.75 12.18
CA VAL A 24 -23.16 -5.48 11.43
C VAL A 24 -24.48 -4.72 11.56
N LYS A 25 -25.62 -5.43 11.55
CA LYS A 25 -26.96 -4.82 11.77
C LYS A 25 -27.12 -4.25 13.19
N GLY A 26 -26.59 -4.94 14.22
CA GLY A 26 -26.63 -4.45 15.60
C GLY A 26 -25.78 -3.19 15.83
N ALA A 27 -24.62 -3.10 15.18
CA ALA A 27 -23.77 -1.90 15.23
C ALA A 27 -24.41 -0.70 14.49
N LEU A 28 -25.24 -0.96 13.48
CA LEU A 28 -25.96 0.04 12.69
C LEU A 28 -26.92 0.88 13.55
N THR A 29 -27.69 0.23 14.43
CA THR A 29 -28.64 0.90 15.33
C THR A 29 -27.95 1.84 16.33
N VAL A 30 -26.73 1.49 16.76
CA VAL A 30 -25.94 2.31 17.68
C VAL A 30 -25.30 3.52 16.98
N ILE A 31 -24.86 3.36 15.73
CA ILE A 31 -24.23 4.43 14.95
C ILE A 31 -25.25 5.48 14.50
N GLU A 32 -26.49 5.07 14.17
CA GLU A 32 -27.56 6.01 13.82
C GLU A 32 -27.92 6.93 15.00
N GLY A 33 -27.89 6.42 16.24
CA GLY A 33 -28.06 7.21 17.47
C GLY A 33 -26.89 8.16 17.79
N LEU A 34 -25.69 7.91 17.26
CA LEU A 34 -24.48 8.72 17.51
C LEU A 34 -24.16 9.72 16.40
N SER A 35 -25.00 9.78 15.35
CA SER A 35 -24.82 10.65 14.18
C SER A 35 -24.89 12.16 14.48
N SER A 36 -25.19 12.55 15.72
CA SER A 36 -25.08 13.93 16.24
C SER A 36 -23.63 14.38 16.54
N ILE A 37 -22.63 13.49 16.43
CA ILE A 37 -21.21 13.80 16.72
C ILE A 37 -20.38 13.70 15.43
N GLY A 38 -20.25 14.82 14.73
CA GLY A 38 -19.96 14.95 13.29
C GLY A 38 -18.57 14.59 12.73
N ARG A 39 -17.83 13.60 13.24
CA ARG A 39 -16.55 13.15 12.60
C ARG A 39 -16.34 11.64 12.48
N ALA A 40 -17.06 10.79 13.22
CA ALA A 40 -16.87 9.33 13.17
C ALA A 40 -17.69 8.63 12.07
N THR A 41 -18.63 9.33 11.42
CA THR A 41 -19.66 8.72 10.55
C THR A 41 -19.19 8.38 9.15
N THR A 42 -18.21 9.07 8.59
CA THR A 42 -17.80 8.91 7.18
C THR A 42 -17.16 7.55 6.89
N PHE A 43 -16.17 7.14 7.70
CA PHE A 43 -15.50 5.85 7.53
C PHE A 43 -16.41 4.66 7.83
N ALA A 44 -17.30 4.79 8.81
CA ALA A 44 -18.29 3.76 9.13
C ALA A 44 -19.24 3.56 7.94
N LYS A 45 -19.76 4.65 7.35
CA LYS A 45 -20.62 4.59 6.16
C LYS A 45 -19.92 3.98 4.93
N MET A 46 -18.66 4.33 4.68
CA MET A 46 -17.85 3.68 3.64
C MET A 46 -17.67 2.19 3.95
N GLY A 47 -17.30 1.83 5.18
CA GLY A 47 -17.10 0.43 5.56
C GLY A 47 -18.36 -0.42 5.34
N ILE A 48 -19.53 0.09 5.72
CA ILE A 48 -20.83 -0.59 5.63
C ILE A 48 -21.26 -0.80 4.18
N LYS A 49 -21.15 0.22 3.31
CA LYS A 49 -21.53 0.09 1.89
C LYS A 49 -20.69 -0.94 1.14
N LEU A 50 -19.49 -1.24 1.65
CA LEU A 50 -18.50 -2.10 1.01
C LEU A 50 -18.43 -3.51 1.58
N ALA A 51 -18.97 -3.74 2.77
CA ALA A 51 -18.96 -5.03 3.45
C ALA A 51 -19.73 -6.14 2.69
N GLY A 52 -20.59 -5.78 1.73
CA GLY A 52 -21.39 -6.73 0.96
C GLY A 52 -20.75 -7.28 -0.33
N LYS A 53 -19.59 -6.76 -0.77
CA LYS A 53 -18.93 -7.23 -2.00
C LYS A 53 -17.47 -7.59 -1.74
N THR A 54 -17.13 -8.85 -1.99
CA THR A 54 -15.76 -9.38 -1.99
C THR A 54 -14.99 -8.80 -3.18
N GLU A 55 -14.42 -7.61 -3.02
CA GLU A 55 -13.57 -7.01 -4.07
C GLU A 55 -12.25 -7.79 -4.20
N LYS A 56 -11.79 -8.02 -5.42
CA LYS A 56 -10.46 -8.56 -5.73
C LYS A 56 -9.64 -7.51 -6.45
N MET A 57 -8.30 -7.60 -6.38
CA MET A 57 -7.45 -6.68 -7.15
C MET A 57 -7.74 -6.76 -8.66
N SER A 58 -8.14 -7.93 -9.15
CA SER A 58 -8.56 -8.17 -10.54
C SER A 58 -9.79 -7.35 -10.97
N ASP A 59 -10.57 -6.83 -10.02
CA ASP A 59 -11.77 -6.04 -10.30
C ASP A 59 -11.43 -4.60 -10.69
N TYR A 60 -10.18 -4.18 -10.44
CA TYR A 60 -9.68 -2.86 -10.80
C TYR A 60 -9.09 -2.85 -12.20
N LYS A 61 -9.23 -1.72 -12.88
CA LYS A 61 -8.72 -1.54 -14.23
C LYS A 61 -7.21 -1.74 -14.22
N ARG A 62 -6.74 -2.76 -14.93
CA ARG A 62 -5.32 -2.89 -15.28
C ARG A 62 -4.90 -1.62 -16.01
N ALA A 63 -3.97 -0.90 -15.41
CA ALA A 63 -3.59 0.42 -15.87
C ALA A 63 -2.92 0.31 -17.24
N GLN A 64 -2.01 -0.67 -17.34
CA GLN A 64 -1.23 -1.00 -18.52
C GLN A 64 -0.74 -2.44 -18.38
N PHE A 65 -0.81 -3.21 -19.47
CA PHE A 65 -0.27 -4.56 -19.49
C PHE A 65 1.25 -4.51 -19.36
N CYS A 66 1.79 -5.15 -18.33
CA CYS A 66 3.21 -5.40 -18.19
C CYS A 66 3.51 -6.72 -18.91
N ASN A 67 3.85 -6.63 -20.20
CA ASN A 67 3.88 -7.77 -21.11
C ASN A 67 5.29 -8.11 -21.62
N GLU A 68 6.25 -7.20 -21.50
CA GLU A 68 7.64 -7.47 -21.85
C GLU A 68 8.32 -8.12 -20.64
N LYS A 69 8.52 -9.44 -20.73
CA LYS A 69 9.25 -10.20 -19.75
C LYS A 69 10.73 -9.85 -19.82
N ILE A 70 11.31 -9.49 -18.68
CA ILE A 70 12.75 -9.24 -18.56
C ILE A 70 13.41 -10.51 -18.03
N ALA A 71 14.28 -11.10 -18.85
CA ALA A 71 15.07 -12.24 -18.45
C ALA A 71 16.12 -11.80 -17.40
N MET A 72 16.00 -12.33 -16.19
CA MET A 72 16.97 -12.13 -15.13
C MET A 72 17.80 -13.40 -14.96
N LYS A 73 19.10 -13.34 -15.26
CA LYS A 73 19.99 -14.50 -15.15
C LYS A 73 20.09 -14.96 -13.69
N GLY A 74 19.71 -16.22 -13.42
CA GLY A 74 19.87 -16.85 -12.12
C GLY A 74 18.85 -16.45 -11.03
N ILE A 75 17.68 -15.91 -11.42
CA ILE A 75 16.65 -15.41 -10.50
C ILE A 75 15.33 -16.13 -10.76
N THR A 76 14.65 -16.57 -9.69
CA THR A 76 13.37 -17.29 -9.75
C THR A 76 12.15 -16.38 -9.91
N ALA A 77 12.26 -15.11 -9.55
CA ALA A 77 11.21 -14.12 -9.79
C ALA A 77 11.32 -13.57 -11.22
N GLN A 78 10.18 -13.39 -11.89
CA GLN A 78 10.15 -12.72 -13.18
C GLN A 78 9.93 -11.21 -12.97
N ALA A 79 10.56 -10.40 -13.81
CA ALA A 79 10.32 -8.98 -13.88
C ALA A 79 9.62 -8.66 -15.21
N TRP A 80 8.74 -7.69 -15.18
CA TRP A 80 7.95 -7.26 -16.33
C TRP A 80 8.12 -5.77 -16.53
N ARG A 81 8.29 -5.36 -17.78
CA ARG A 81 8.22 -3.95 -18.17
C ARG A 81 6.79 -3.62 -18.57
N CYS A 82 6.30 -2.54 -17.97
CA CYS A 82 5.00 -1.96 -18.28
C CYS A 82 5.16 -0.92 -19.40
N LYS A 83 4.06 -0.63 -20.10
CA LYS A 83 4.04 0.31 -21.25
C LYS A 83 4.52 1.73 -20.89
N ASP A 84 4.47 2.11 -19.62
CA ASP A 84 4.91 3.39 -19.08
C ASP A 84 6.42 3.45 -18.81
N GLY A 85 7.14 2.35 -19.03
CA GLY A 85 8.56 2.20 -18.76
C GLY A 85 8.90 1.77 -17.34
N SER A 86 7.92 1.66 -16.44
CA SER A 86 8.12 1.12 -15.10
C SER A 86 8.33 -0.40 -15.14
N ILE A 87 8.96 -0.91 -14.08
CA ILE A 87 9.13 -2.35 -13.85
C ILE A 87 8.32 -2.78 -12.66
N THR A 88 7.72 -3.95 -12.80
CA THR A 88 7.02 -4.67 -11.74
C THR A 88 7.58 -6.09 -11.66
N TYR A 89 7.70 -6.62 -10.45
CA TYR A 89 8.20 -7.97 -10.21
C TYR A 89 7.04 -8.88 -9.80
N ASP A 90 7.07 -10.12 -10.29
CA ASP A 90 6.25 -11.19 -9.72
C ASP A 90 6.64 -11.37 -8.26
N GLN A 91 5.64 -11.51 -7.39
CA GLN A 91 5.91 -11.94 -6.04
C GLN A 91 6.22 -13.44 -6.05
N PRO A 92 7.37 -13.86 -5.51
CA PRO A 92 7.65 -15.27 -5.30
C PRO A 92 6.59 -15.93 -4.40
N LYS A 93 6.44 -17.25 -4.52
CA LYS A 93 5.61 -18.02 -3.59
C LYS A 93 6.12 -17.83 -2.16
N SER A 94 5.20 -17.63 -1.22
CA SER A 94 5.54 -17.58 0.20
C SER A 94 6.20 -18.88 0.66
N THR A 95 7.05 -18.80 1.68
CA THR A 95 7.79 -19.94 2.25
C THR A 95 7.54 -20.09 3.75
N GLY A 96 8.06 -21.16 4.38
CA GLY A 96 7.85 -21.44 5.80
C GLY A 96 6.50 -22.11 6.12
N ILE A 97 6.29 -22.45 7.40
CA ILE A 97 5.09 -23.15 7.87
C ILE A 97 3.87 -22.27 7.61
N GLY A 98 2.89 -22.79 6.86
CA GLY A 98 1.67 -22.05 6.52
C GLY A 98 1.88 -20.86 5.57
N GLY A 99 3.01 -20.76 4.87
CA GLY A 99 3.33 -19.62 4.01
C GLY A 99 3.64 -18.36 4.79
N TYR A 100 4.11 -18.50 6.03
CA TYR A 100 4.39 -17.40 6.94
C TYR A 100 5.35 -16.36 6.36
N ASN A 101 6.39 -16.76 5.62
CA ASN A 101 7.32 -15.79 5.01
C ASN A 101 6.80 -15.35 3.64
N GLY A 102 6.12 -14.21 3.59
CA GLY A 102 5.76 -13.52 2.34
C GLY A 102 6.89 -12.66 1.80
N PHE A 103 7.05 -12.61 0.47
CA PHE A 103 8.09 -11.82 -0.21
C PHE A 103 7.62 -10.43 -0.67
N CYS A 104 6.59 -9.88 -0.05
CA CYS A 104 5.97 -8.64 -0.54
C CYS A 104 6.88 -7.42 -0.35
N GLY A 105 7.57 -7.32 0.80
CA GLY A 105 8.54 -6.26 1.07
C GLY A 105 9.74 -6.31 0.14
N GLU A 106 10.26 -7.51 -0.10
CA GLU A 106 11.37 -7.80 -1.03
C GLU A 106 11.01 -7.43 -2.47
N THR A 107 9.78 -7.75 -2.88
CA THR A 107 9.26 -7.42 -4.21
C THR A 107 9.13 -5.90 -4.38
N ALA A 108 8.58 -5.22 -3.38
CA ALA A 108 8.52 -3.76 -3.36
C ALA A 108 9.92 -3.13 -3.36
N ALA A 109 10.88 -3.68 -2.62
CA ALA A 109 12.26 -3.22 -2.65
C ALA A 109 12.92 -3.40 -4.02
N SER A 110 12.65 -4.52 -4.71
CA SER A 110 13.15 -4.79 -6.06
C SER A 110 12.62 -3.77 -7.08
N ASN A 111 11.32 -3.45 -6.99
CA ASN A 111 10.71 -2.36 -7.78
C ASN A 111 11.43 -1.03 -7.54
N ILE A 112 11.69 -0.69 -6.27
CA ILE A 112 12.33 0.57 -5.87
C ILE A 112 13.77 0.66 -6.34
N LEU A 113 14.57 -0.40 -6.16
CA LEU A 113 15.96 -0.43 -6.63
C LEU A 113 16.05 -0.29 -8.14
N HIS A 114 15.15 -0.92 -8.88
CA HIS A 114 15.15 -0.76 -10.33
C HIS A 114 14.80 0.67 -10.73
N MET A 115 13.70 1.21 -10.20
CA MET A 115 13.23 2.54 -10.63
C MET A 115 14.15 3.67 -10.18
N HIS A 116 14.79 3.58 -9.02
CA HIS A 116 15.67 4.65 -8.52
C HIS A 116 17.14 4.46 -8.86
N CYS A 117 17.61 3.22 -8.98
CA CYS A 117 19.03 2.93 -9.15
C CYS A 117 19.34 2.18 -10.46
N GLY A 118 18.32 1.83 -11.27
CA GLY A 118 18.51 1.00 -12.46
C GLY A 118 18.91 -0.45 -12.16
N LEU A 119 18.87 -0.88 -10.89
CA LEU A 119 19.39 -2.17 -10.46
C LEU A 119 18.32 -3.26 -10.58
N MET A 120 18.65 -4.35 -11.30
CA MET A 120 17.82 -5.55 -11.37
C MET A 120 18.12 -6.46 -10.17
N ALA A 121 17.42 -6.22 -9.06
CA ALA A 121 17.58 -6.97 -7.82
C ALA A 121 16.56 -8.11 -7.70
N SER A 122 17.01 -9.29 -7.29
CA SER A 122 16.12 -10.42 -7.02
C SER A 122 15.36 -10.23 -5.69
N PRO A 123 14.03 -10.38 -5.67
CA PRO A 123 13.28 -10.44 -4.41
C PRO A 123 13.75 -11.57 -3.49
N THR A 124 13.97 -12.78 -4.02
CA THR A 124 14.27 -13.98 -3.21
C THR A 124 15.71 -14.10 -2.76
N LYS A 125 16.65 -13.49 -3.49
CA LYS A 125 18.08 -13.59 -3.22
C LYS A 125 18.64 -12.30 -2.64
N TYR A 126 18.67 -11.24 -3.45
CA TYR A 126 19.32 -9.98 -3.09
C TYR A 126 18.49 -9.22 -2.05
N CYS A 127 17.24 -8.87 -2.34
CA CYS A 127 16.46 -8.07 -1.39
C CYS A 127 16.22 -8.80 -0.07
N ASN A 128 15.92 -10.11 -0.15
CA ASN A 128 15.76 -10.95 1.03
C ASN A 128 16.97 -10.92 1.99
N SER A 129 18.21 -10.79 1.52
CA SER A 129 19.36 -10.70 2.45
C SER A 129 19.39 -9.42 3.28
N PHE A 130 18.65 -8.37 2.88
CA PHE A 130 18.59 -7.09 3.59
C PHE A 130 17.28 -6.85 4.33
N THR A 131 16.17 -7.42 3.85
CA THR A 131 14.83 -7.19 4.40
C THR A 131 14.30 -8.35 5.25
N LYS A 132 15.04 -9.47 5.30
CA LYS A 132 14.66 -10.64 6.12
C LYS A 132 14.41 -10.22 7.56
N ASP A 133 13.22 -10.53 8.04
CA ASP A 133 12.87 -10.46 9.44
C ASP A 133 12.14 -11.72 9.89
N PHE A 134 11.85 -11.82 11.19
CA PHE A 134 11.07 -12.92 11.77
C PHE A 134 9.56 -12.78 11.49
N THR A 135 9.14 -11.79 10.69
CA THR A 135 7.73 -11.48 10.42
C THR A 135 7.41 -11.81 8.95
N PRO A 136 6.14 -11.76 8.50
CA PRO A 136 5.77 -12.20 7.16
C PRO A 136 6.18 -11.23 6.02
N GLY A 137 7.28 -10.47 6.18
CA GLY A 137 7.76 -9.48 5.21
C GLY A 137 6.95 -8.17 5.21
N THR A 138 6.16 -7.91 6.26
CA THR A 138 5.20 -6.79 6.32
C THR A 138 5.68 -5.64 7.21
N ARG A 139 6.76 -5.81 7.98
CA ARG A 139 7.22 -4.77 8.91
C ARG A 139 7.88 -3.60 8.16
N ALA A 140 7.32 -2.40 8.31
CA ALA A 140 7.87 -1.18 7.70
C ALA A 140 9.31 -0.89 8.14
N GLY A 141 9.66 -1.23 9.38
CA GLY A 141 11.03 -1.08 9.90
C GLY A 141 12.04 -1.93 9.15
N SER A 142 11.71 -3.16 8.80
CA SER A 142 12.61 -4.08 8.08
C SER A 142 12.81 -3.63 6.64
N LEU A 143 11.73 -3.22 5.96
CA LEU A 143 11.83 -2.63 4.62
C LEU A 143 12.66 -1.33 4.63
N LYS A 144 12.46 -0.46 5.63
CA LYS A 144 13.25 0.76 5.82
C LYS A 144 14.73 0.45 5.98
N THR A 145 15.09 -0.44 6.91
CA THR A 145 16.48 -0.82 7.16
C THR A 145 17.10 -1.44 5.91
N GLY A 146 16.39 -2.36 5.26
CA GLY A 146 16.88 -3.01 4.05
C GLY A 146 17.10 -2.03 2.90
N LEU A 147 16.16 -1.12 2.63
CA LEU A 147 16.31 -0.10 1.58
C LEU A 147 17.50 0.83 1.84
N ASN A 148 17.72 1.25 3.09
CA ASN A 148 18.89 2.06 3.44
C ASN A 148 20.20 1.31 3.20
N SER A 149 20.28 0.03 3.60
CA SER A 149 21.46 -0.80 3.37
C SER A 149 21.73 -0.99 1.88
N MET A 150 20.70 -1.33 1.09
CA MET A 150 20.85 -1.54 -0.35
C MET A 150 21.21 -0.24 -1.10
N PHE A 151 20.65 0.91 -0.71
CA PHE A 151 21.01 2.21 -1.31
C PHE A 151 22.44 2.61 -0.95
N LYS A 152 22.89 2.32 0.28
CA LYS A 152 24.27 2.56 0.71
C LYS A 152 25.26 1.69 -0.04
N GLU A 153 24.96 0.41 -0.24
CA GLU A 153 25.81 -0.53 -1.00
C GLU A 153 25.91 -0.12 -2.48
N ASN A 154 24.81 0.39 -3.05
CA ASN A 154 24.74 0.80 -4.46
C ASN A 154 24.84 2.33 -4.63
N LYS A 155 25.63 3.00 -3.78
CA LYS A 155 25.77 4.46 -3.78
C LYS A 155 26.07 5.08 -5.17
N PRO A 156 26.90 4.49 -6.05
CA PRO A 156 27.15 5.06 -7.38
C PRO A 156 25.93 5.10 -8.30
N LEU A 157 24.94 4.24 -8.05
CA LEU A 157 23.76 4.07 -8.88
C LEU A 157 22.51 4.69 -8.26
N CYS A 158 22.42 4.70 -6.93
CA CYS A 158 21.28 5.18 -6.18
C CYS A 158 21.40 6.67 -5.78
N PRO A 159 20.27 7.40 -5.68
CA PRO A 159 20.29 8.78 -5.16
C PRO A 159 20.73 8.82 -3.70
N GLU A 160 21.45 9.88 -3.31
CA GLU A 160 21.83 10.10 -1.91
C GLU A 160 20.63 10.52 -1.04
N GLY A 161 20.54 9.93 0.15
CA GLY A 161 19.46 10.20 1.10
C GLY A 161 19.24 9.02 2.05
N LYS A 162 18.09 9.01 2.72
CA LYS A 162 17.68 7.93 3.61
C LYS A 162 16.20 7.60 3.49
N TRP A 163 15.86 6.35 3.66
CA TRP A 163 14.49 5.87 3.78
C TRP A 163 14.03 5.92 5.23
N GLU A 164 12.82 6.42 5.45
CA GLU A 164 12.19 6.55 6.76
C GLU A 164 10.80 5.90 6.75
N SER A 165 10.46 5.24 7.85
CA SER A 165 9.14 4.65 8.04
C SER A 165 8.23 5.68 8.71
N TYR A 166 7.06 5.92 8.13
CA TYR A 166 6.07 6.82 8.70
C TYR A 166 4.77 6.09 8.93
N SER A 167 4.06 6.57 9.93
CA SER A 167 2.67 6.24 10.18
C SER A 167 1.92 7.53 10.46
N SER A 168 0.69 7.65 9.97
CA SER A 168 -0.16 8.80 10.27
C SER A 168 -1.60 8.36 10.42
N SER A 169 -2.35 9.06 11.26
CA SER A 169 -3.77 8.83 11.53
C SER A 169 -4.71 9.80 10.80
N GLY A 170 -4.19 10.52 9.79
CA GLY A 170 -4.89 11.59 9.08
C GLY A 170 -6.12 11.17 8.27
N SER A 171 -6.74 12.14 7.61
CA SER A 171 -7.86 11.90 6.68
C SER A 171 -7.38 11.18 5.41
N PRO A 172 -8.29 10.53 4.65
CA PRO A 172 -7.96 10.01 3.32
C PRO A 172 -7.38 11.09 2.39
N GLU A 173 -7.91 12.30 2.46
CA GLU A 173 -7.44 13.46 1.70
C GLU A 173 -5.99 13.80 2.05
N GLU A 174 -5.66 13.88 3.34
CA GLU A 174 -4.29 14.12 3.82
C GLU A 174 -3.35 13.01 3.37
N TYR A 175 -3.81 11.76 3.40
CA TYR A 175 -3.03 10.63 2.91
C TYR A 175 -2.73 10.75 1.41
N ILE A 176 -3.72 11.06 0.57
CA ILE A 176 -3.50 11.24 -0.88
C ILE A 176 -2.61 12.46 -1.17
N GLN A 177 -2.78 13.57 -0.43
CA GLN A 177 -1.89 14.73 -0.54
C GLN A 177 -0.45 14.38 -0.17
N TYR A 178 -0.27 13.56 0.87
CA TYR A 178 1.04 13.04 1.23
C TYR A 178 1.64 12.21 0.08
N LEU A 179 0.85 11.32 -0.53
CA LEU A 179 1.35 10.51 -1.66
C LEU A 179 1.82 11.42 -2.81
N LEU A 180 1.02 12.42 -3.16
CA LEU A 180 1.38 13.43 -4.17
C LEU A 180 2.66 14.18 -3.83
N GLY A 181 2.85 14.59 -2.58
CA GLY A 181 4.08 15.24 -2.12
C GLY A 181 5.28 14.31 -2.22
N GLY A 182 5.12 13.03 -1.87
CA GLY A 182 6.15 12.01 -1.98
C GLY A 182 6.59 11.76 -3.42
N LEU A 183 5.62 11.67 -4.35
CA LEU A 183 5.86 11.41 -5.77
C LEU A 183 6.54 12.58 -6.50
N LYS A 184 6.39 13.81 -6.02
CA LYS A 184 6.97 15.03 -6.62
C LYS A 184 8.43 15.27 -6.25
N GLN A 185 9.03 14.40 -5.45
CA GLN A 185 10.45 14.51 -5.11
C GLN A 185 11.33 14.41 -6.37
N LYS A 186 12.53 14.99 -6.30
CA LYS A 186 13.50 14.91 -7.38
C LYS A 186 13.83 13.43 -7.65
N SER A 187 13.53 12.97 -8.86
CA SER A 187 13.85 11.62 -9.31
C SER A 187 14.42 11.65 -10.72
N ASN A 188 15.27 10.66 -11.01
CA ASN A 188 15.73 10.35 -12.36
C ASN A 188 14.76 9.42 -13.09
N PHE A 189 13.85 8.77 -12.35
CA PHE A 189 12.85 7.91 -12.95
C PHE A 189 11.81 8.72 -13.71
N THR A 190 11.62 8.34 -14.96
CA THR A 190 10.64 8.95 -15.85
C THR A 190 9.70 7.88 -16.35
N ARG A 191 8.40 8.13 -16.27
CA ARG A 191 7.37 7.26 -16.84
C ARG A 191 6.57 7.98 -17.91
N THR A 192 5.98 7.22 -18.83
CA THR A 192 5.02 7.77 -19.80
C THR A 192 3.62 7.76 -19.18
N ARG A 193 2.94 8.92 -19.20
CA ARG A 193 1.53 9.06 -18.84
C ARG A 193 0.73 9.19 -20.13
N ASP A 194 -0.30 8.36 -20.29
CA ASP A 194 -1.12 8.24 -21.51
C ASP A 194 -1.53 9.59 -22.11
N SER A 195 -1.82 10.61 -21.28
CA SER A 195 -2.33 11.92 -21.70
C SER A 195 -1.37 13.10 -21.51
N LYS A 196 -0.17 12.91 -20.94
CA LYS A 196 0.75 14.02 -20.59
C LYS A 196 2.20 13.78 -21.01
N GLY A 197 2.47 12.75 -21.79
CA GLY A 197 3.84 12.39 -22.18
C GLY A 197 4.67 11.92 -20.98
N LYS A 198 5.96 12.20 -21.01
CA LYS A 198 6.92 11.74 -19.98
C LYS A 198 6.83 12.61 -18.72
N VAL A 199 6.67 11.98 -17.55
CA VAL A 199 6.65 12.63 -16.24
C VAL A 199 7.73 12.04 -15.33
N LYS A 200 8.42 12.92 -14.60
CA LYS A 200 9.35 12.51 -13.53
C LYS A 200 8.57 12.29 -12.25
N ILE A 201 8.79 11.15 -11.62
CA ILE A 201 8.09 10.75 -10.40
C ILE A 201 9.07 10.02 -9.49
N PHE A 202 8.83 10.07 -8.19
CA PHE A 202 9.60 9.33 -7.20
C PHE A 202 8.75 8.18 -6.63
N PRO A 203 8.82 6.96 -7.19
CA PRO A 203 8.08 5.81 -6.66
C PRO A 203 8.44 5.51 -5.20
N PHE A 204 7.48 5.06 -4.41
CA PHE A 204 7.75 4.59 -3.05
C PHE A 204 6.75 3.50 -2.62
N PRO A 205 7.14 2.63 -1.68
CA PRO A 205 6.28 1.55 -1.23
C PRO A 205 5.30 2.00 -0.14
N ILE A 206 4.08 1.48 -0.19
CA ILE A 206 3.05 1.63 0.84
C ILE A 206 2.52 0.27 1.24
N MET A 207 2.04 0.17 2.48
CA MET A 207 1.32 -1.01 2.93
C MET A 207 -0.18 -0.87 2.61
N ILE A 208 -0.80 -1.95 2.16
CA ILE A 208 -2.24 -2.06 2.00
C ILE A 208 -2.75 -3.38 2.60
N GLU A 209 -4.03 -3.43 2.95
CA GLU A 209 -4.76 -4.68 3.11
C GLU A 209 -5.13 -5.23 1.73
N VAL A 210 -4.80 -6.49 1.45
CA VAL A 210 -5.07 -7.13 0.16
C VAL A 210 -6.56 -7.39 -0.01
N PRO A 211 -7.17 -7.02 -1.14
CA PRO A 211 -8.54 -7.39 -1.46
C PRO A 211 -8.67 -8.92 -1.67
N PRO A 212 -9.69 -9.59 -1.10
CA PRO A 212 -10.82 -8.97 -0.43
C PRO A 212 -10.52 -8.46 0.96
N VAL A 213 -11.11 -7.29 1.23
CA VAL A 213 -11.17 -6.68 2.56
C VAL A 213 -11.63 -7.73 3.58
N GLY A 214 -10.92 -7.84 4.70
CA GLY A 214 -11.13 -8.87 5.71
C GLY A 214 -10.24 -10.10 5.53
N SER A 215 -9.53 -10.22 4.40
CA SER A 215 -8.39 -11.13 4.32
C SER A 215 -7.27 -10.58 5.20
N LYS A 216 -6.68 -11.42 6.06
CA LYS A 216 -5.58 -11.00 6.96
C LYS A 216 -4.28 -10.66 6.23
N GLY A 217 -4.30 -10.52 4.90
CA GLY A 217 -3.13 -10.28 4.08
C GLY A 217 -2.75 -8.81 4.07
N LEU A 218 -1.74 -8.43 4.85
CA LEU A 218 -1.01 -7.19 4.64
C LEU A 218 -0.07 -7.36 3.45
N HIS A 219 0.06 -6.34 2.60
CA HIS A 219 0.88 -6.41 1.41
C HIS A 219 1.48 -5.07 1.01
N TRP A 220 2.77 -5.08 0.65
CA TRP A 220 3.47 -3.94 0.10
C TRP A 220 3.18 -3.77 -1.39
N VAL A 221 2.76 -2.57 -1.78
CA VAL A 221 2.64 -2.16 -3.19
C VAL A 221 3.53 -0.95 -3.46
N THR A 222 3.93 -0.77 -4.71
CA THR A 222 4.71 0.42 -5.11
C THR A 222 3.81 1.44 -5.76
N VAL A 223 3.71 2.65 -5.19
CA VAL A 223 2.96 3.76 -5.77
C VAL A 223 3.79 4.42 -6.85
N LEU A 224 3.19 4.62 -8.02
CA LEU A 224 3.82 5.27 -9.16
C LEU A 224 3.23 6.63 -9.46
N ASP A 225 1.93 6.82 -9.31
CA ASP A 225 1.29 8.08 -9.70
C ASP A 225 -0.04 8.31 -8.98
N VAL A 226 -0.45 9.57 -8.90
CA VAL A 226 -1.81 9.96 -8.51
C VAL A 226 -2.37 10.82 -9.63
N ILE A 227 -3.38 10.30 -10.31
CA ILE A 227 -4.03 10.89 -11.48
C ILE A 227 -5.36 11.50 -11.06
N GLY A 228 -5.68 12.67 -11.61
CA GLY A 228 -7.03 13.25 -11.50
C GLY A 228 -7.38 13.87 -10.14
N TYR A 229 -6.49 13.82 -9.14
CA TYR A 229 -6.71 14.46 -7.85
C TYR A 229 -6.85 15.98 -7.96
N LYS A 230 -7.90 16.53 -7.33
CA LYS A 230 -8.19 17.97 -7.25
C LYS A 230 -8.17 18.41 -5.79
N LYS A 231 -7.20 19.26 -5.43
CA LYS A 231 -7.10 19.82 -4.06
C LYS A 231 -8.36 20.62 -3.72
N GLY A 232 -8.82 20.53 -2.47
CA GLY A 232 -9.98 21.27 -1.97
C GLY A 232 -11.34 20.66 -2.32
N LYS A 233 -11.38 19.55 -3.07
CA LYS A 233 -12.60 18.77 -3.28
C LYS A 233 -12.64 17.59 -2.31
N ASP A 234 -13.84 17.28 -1.83
CA ASP A 234 -14.15 16.07 -1.05
C ASP A 234 -13.73 14.81 -1.84
N LEU A 235 -12.83 13.99 -1.29
CA LEU A 235 -12.26 12.83 -2.00
C LEU A 235 -13.35 11.83 -2.39
N GLU A 236 -14.42 11.70 -1.58
CA GLU A 236 -15.52 10.78 -1.84
C GLU A 236 -16.34 11.19 -3.07
N LYS A 237 -16.39 12.49 -3.35
CA LYS A 237 -17.13 13.06 -4.48
C LYS A 237 -16.25 13.25 -5.72
N GLN A 238 -14.94 13.05 -5.60
CA GLN A 238 -14.00 13.18 -6.71
C GLN A 238 -14.06 11.95 -7.62
N THR A 239 -14.78 12.08 -8.73
CA THR A 239 -14.70 11.11 -9.82
C THR A 239 -13.37 11.27 -10.58
N GLY A 240 -12.77 10.15 -10.97
CA GLY A 240 -11.53 10.11 -11.74
C GLY A 240 -10.23 10.32 -10.97
N CYS A 241 -10.27 10.36 -9.62
CA CYS A 241 -9.05 10.26 -8.82
C CYS A 241 -8.60 8.80 -8.74
N GLU A 242 -7.46 8.49 -9.36
CA GLU A 242 -6.89 7.14 -9.40
C GLU A 242 -5.43 7.17 -8.92
N VAL A 243 -5.02 6.15 -8.20
CA VAL A 243 -3.64 5.88 -7.83
C VAL A 243 -3.15 4.70 -8.64
N MET A 244 -1.97 4.84 -9.20
CA MET A 244 -1.35 3.81 -10.01
C MET A 244 -0.32 3.07 -9.18
N ILE A 245 -0.48 1.76 -9.09
CA ILE A 245 0.35 0.89 -8.25
C ILE A 245 0.91 -0.28 -9.05
N ASN A 246 2.13 -0.69 -8.72
CA ASN A 246 2.67 -1.99 -9.13
C ASN A 246 2.33 -3.04 -8.06
N HIS A 247 1.79 -4.17 -8.51
CA HIS A 247 1.34 -5.27 -7.68
C HIS A 247 1.43 -6.59 -8.45
N TRP A 248 2.23 -7.54 -7.95
CA TRP A 248 2.38 -8.90 -8.47
C TRP A 248 2.58 -8.99 -10.00
N GLY A 249 3.65 -8.38 -10.51
CA GLY A 249 3.97 -8.46 -11.94
C GLY A 249 3.03 -7.66 -12.85
N ASP A 250 2.07 -6.91 -12.30
CA ASP A 250 1.13 -6.09 -13.07
C ASP A 250 1.02 -4.67 -12.47
N GLN A 251 0.28 -3.81 -13.17
CA GLN A 251 0.02 -2.42 -12.79
C GLN A 251 -1.48 -2.12 -12.79
N TYR A 252 -1.97 -1.51 -11.71
CA TYR A 252 -3.40 -1.25 -11.50
C TYR A 252 -3.68 0.23 -11.29
N LYS A 253 -4.84 0.69 -11.79
CA LYS A 253 -5.45 1.98 -11.43
C LYS A 253 -6.51 1.74 -10.37
N VAL A 254 -6.25 2.21 -9.17
CA VAL A 254 -7.13 2.04 -8.00
C VAL A 254 -7.73 3.40 -7.63
N PRO A 255 -9.05 3.51 -7.40
CA PRO A 255 -9.62 4.78 -6.95
C PRO A 255 -8.96 5.27 -5.65
N CYS A 256 -8.67 6.58 -5.57
CA CYS A 256 -7.98 7.16 -4.42
C CYS A 256 -8.64 6.85 -3.07
N THR A 257 -9.98 6.89 -3.02
CA THR A 257 -10.76 6.53 -1.83
C THR A 257 -10.53 5.09 -1.40
N ARG A 258 -10.38 4.17 -2.36
CA ARG A 258 -10.18 2.74 -2.09
C ARG A 258 -8.79 2.44 -1.60
N LEU A 259 -7.78 2.99 -2.26
CA LEU A 259 -6.40 2.83 -1.80
C LEU A 259 -6.22 3.40 -0.38
N ALA A 260 -6.77 4.59 -0.11
CA ALA A 260 -6.73 5.16 1.23
C ALA A 260 -7.40 4.24 2.26
N LEU A 261 -8.57 3.67 1.94
CA LEU A 261 -9.24 2.72 2.83
C LEU A 261 -8.37 1.48 3.13
N TRP A 262 -7.78 0.86 2.12
CA TRP A 262 -6.92 -0.32 2.31
C TRP A 262 -5.65 0.00 3.08
N ALA A 263 -5.02 1.14 2.78
CA ALA A 263 -3.83 1.58 3.49
C ALA A 263 -4.15 1.87 4.97
N LYS A 264 -5.29 2.50 5.27
CA LYS A 264 -5.72 2.77 6.65
C LYS A 264 -5.99 1.49 7.45
N ARG A 265 -6.60 0.48 6.82
CA ARG A 265 -6.87 -0.81 7.44
C ARG A 265 -5.61 -1.65 7.65
N SER A 266 -4.59 -1.42 6.85
CA SER A 266 -3.31 -2.11 7.02
C SER A 266 -2.62 -1.77 8.36
N GLY A 267 -2.90 -0.60 8.94
CA GLY A 267 -2.48 -0.26 10.30
C GLY A 267 -3.14 -1.10 11.40
N CYS A 268 -4.15 -1.91 11.08
CA CYS A 268 -4.85 -2.78 12.03
C CYS A 268 -4.27 -4.21 12.12
N GLY A 269 -3.28 -4.57 11.29
CA GLY A 269 -2.79 -5.94 11.14
C GLY A 269 -1.56 -6.29 11.98
N ALA A 270 -1.67 -7.41 12.71
CA ALA A 270 -0.66 -8.24 13.40
C ALA A 270 0.57 -7.54 14.02
N ALA A 271 0.63 -7.58 15.37
CA ALA A 271 1.73 -7.16 16.24
C ALA A 271 1.79 -5.66 16.65
N GLY A 272 0.66 -5.09 17.07
CA GLY A 272 0.66 -3.88 17.90
C GLY A 272 0.76 -2.54 17.17
N MET A 273 0.47 -2.49 15.86
CA MET A 273 0.19 -1.22 15.19
C MET A 273 -1.18 -0.68 15.63
N VAL A 274 -1.27 0.64 15.83
CA VAL A 274 -2.51 1.31 16.19
C VAL A 274 -3.42 1.31 14.96
N CYS A 275 -4.58 0.67 15.08
CA CYS A 275 -5.61 0.66 14.05
C CYS A 275 -5.89 2.10 13.56
N GLY A 276 -5.99 2.27 12.23
CA GLY A 276 -6.30 3.57 11.63
C GLY A 276 -5.10 4.38 11.16
N GLU A 277 -3.93 3.77 11.16
CA GLU A 277 -2.70 4.34 10.64
C GLU A 277 -2.43 3.96 9.17
N TYR A 278 -1.62 4.77 8.46
CA TYR A 278 -1.13 4.50 7.10
C TYR A 278 0.38 4.15 7.09
N PRO A 279 0.78 2.88 7.30
CA PRO A 279 2.17 2.46 7.26
C PRO A 279 2.79 2.66 5.88
N ARG A 280 3.97 3.26 5.84
CA ARG A 280 4.69 3.54 4.58
C ARG A 280 6.17 3.75 4.80
N VAL A 281 6.95 3.64 3.73
CA VAL A 281 8.38 3.95 3.72
C VAL A 281 8.65 5.00 2.66
N LYS A 282 9.24 6.13 3.06
CA LYS A 282 9.49 7.31 2.20
C LYS A 282 10.97 7.66 2.21
N PHE A 283 11.49 8.02 1.04
CA PHE A 283 12.83 8.56 0.90
C PHE A 283 12.89 10.05 1.30
N ILE A 284 13.98 10.42 1.96
CA ILE A 284 14.35 11.77 2.36
C ILE A 284 15.69 12.06 1.66
N PRO A 285 15.71 12.87 0.60
CA PRO A 285 16.93 13.20 -0.12
C PRO A 285 17.90 13.98 0.78
N LYS A 286 19.19 13.80 0.53
CA LYS A 286 20.25 14.60 1.16
C LYS A 286 20.47 15.92 0.43
#